data_AF-A0AAV4I8M4-F1
#
_entry.id   AF-A0AAV4I8M4-F1
#
_cell.length_a   1.000
_cell.length_b   1.000
_cell.length_c   1.000
_cell.angle_alpha   90.00
_cell.angle_beta   90.00
_cell.angle_gamma   90.00
#
_symmetry.space_group_name_H-M   'P 1'
#
loop_
_entity.id
_entity.type
_entity.pdbx_description
1 polymer ?
#
loop_
_entity_poly.entity_id
_entity_poly.type
_entity_poly.pdbx_seq_one_letter_code
_entity_poly.pdbx_strand_id
1 'polypeptide(L)'
;MAVDFITQPALQLEDYSEAKSSQIKDKYEDMRVPVGFHIQSLWNHLGSKKEDLMLEMIGPFLQVTMIPQAELRKATIPIFFDIMECEYQLKGHLRRVEGRMIHELDSLVIDHNGDAEYKNLFCKV
;
A
#
# COMPACT_ATOMS: atom_id res chain seq x y z
N MET A 1 4.21 9.52 -8.65
CA MET A 1 3.56 9.13 -9.92
C MET A 1 2.67 7.89 -9.77
N ALA A 2 3.18 6.70 -9.41
CA ALA A 2 2.32 5.51 -9.28
C ALA A 2 1.37 5.57 -8.07
N VAL A 3 1.88 6.00 -6.91
CA VAL A 3 1.05 6.21 -5.72
C VAL A 3 0.01 7.30 -5.97
N ASP A 4 0.41 8.47 -6.49
CA ASP A 4 -0.52 9.55 -6.85
C ASP A 4 -1.61 9.09 -7.84
N PHE A 5 -1.26 8.24 -8.81
CA PHE A 5 -2.25 7.67 -9.74
C PHE A 5 -3.27 6.82 -9.00
N ILE A 6 -2.82 5.96 -8.08
CA ILE A 6 -3.69 5.07 -7.32
C ILE A 6 -4.54 5.83 -6.30
N THR A 7 -4.00 6.86 -5.64
CA THR A 7 -4.64 7.61 -4.56
C THR A 7 -5.45 8.81 -5.05
N GLN A 8 -5.42 9.14 -6.34
CA GLN A 8 -6.17 10.28 -6.86
C GLN A 8 -7.68 10.13 -6.61
N PRO A 9 -8.41 11.21 -6.26
CA PRO A 9 -9.83 11.15 -5.93
C PRO A 9 -10.70 10.52 -7.05
N ALA A 10 -10.33 10.73 -8.31
CA ALA A 10 -11.10 10.23 -9.44
C ALA A 10 -11.19 8.69 -9.50
N LEU A 11 -10.22 7.99 -8.89
CA LEU A 11 -10.14 6.53 -8.88
C LEU A 11 -10.60 5.88 -7.56
N GLN A 12 -11.06 6.66 -6.57
CA GLN A 12 -11.64 6.10 -5.35
C GLN A 12 -13.10 5.69 -5.59
N LEU A 13 -13.27 4.51 -6.19
CA LEU A 13 -14.57 4.01 -6.67
C LEU A 13 -15.58 3.74 -5.55
N GLU A 14 -15.10 3.62 -4.31
CA GLU A 14 -15.83 3.52 -3.05
C GLU A 14 -16.56 4.81 -2.66
N ASP A 15 -16.10 5.97 -3.16
CA ASP A 15 -16.72 7.26 -2.89
C ASP A 15 -17.89 7.56 -3.86
N TYR A 16 -18.06 6.71 -4.87
CA TYR A 16 -19.16 6.82 -5.83
C TYR A 16 -20.36 5.95 -5.43
N SER A 17 -21.53 6.31 -5.97
CA SER A 17 -22.69 5.42 -5.90
C SER A 17 -22.39 4.07 -6.57
N GLU A 18 -23.03 3.02 -6.08
CA GLU A 18 -22.89 1.66 -6.63
C GLU A 18 -23.10 1.63 -8.14
N ALA A 19 -24.16 2.30 -8.64
CA ALA A 19 -24.44 2.36 -10.08
C ALA A 19 -23.29 2.98 -10.90
N LYS A 20 -22.68 4.08 -10.41
CA LYS A 20 -21.56 4.73 -11.09
C LYS A 20 -20.29 3.88 -10.99
N SER A 21 -20.01 3.31 -9.82
CA SER A 21 -18.87 2.42 -9.58
C SER A 21 -18.91 1.20 -10.50
N SER A 22 -20.07 0.55 -10.62
CA SER A 22 -20.28 -0.60 -11.51
C SER A 22 -20.11 -0.22 -12.97
N GLN A 23 -20.68 0.90 -13.44
CA GLN A 23 -20.48 1.35 -14.82
C GLN A 23 -19.01 1.61 -15.18
N ILE A 24 -18.23 2.17 -14.23
CA ILE A 24 -16.79 2.40 -14.43
C ILE A 24 -16.06 1.06 -14.52
N LYS A 25 -16.32 0.13 -13.59
CA LYS A 25 -15.70 -1.19 -13.56
C LYS A 25 -16.04 -2.04 -14.78
N ASP A 26 -17.28 -1.98 -15.28
CA ASP A 26 -17.69 -2.70 -16.49
C ASP A 26 -16.92 -2.22 -17.74
N LYS A 27 -16.50 -0.95 -17.75
CA LYS A 27 -15.82 -0.36 -18.91
C LYS A 27 -14.30 -0.41 -18.82
N TYR A 28 -13.73 -0.25 -17.62
CA TYR A 28 -12.28 -0.05 -17.42
C TYR A 28 -11.67 -0.97 -16.37
N GLU A 29 -12.48 -1.83 -15.74
CA GLU A 29 -12.13 -2.53 -14.51
C GLU A 29 -11.71 -1.55 -13.38
N ASP A 30 -11.11 -2.07 -12.31
CA ASP A 30 -10.48 -1.22 -11.30
C ASP A 30 -9.01 -0.96 -11.71
N MET A 31 -8.78 0.18 -12.37
CA MET A 31 -7.46 0.58 -12.88
C MET A 31 -6.37 0.66 -11.80
N ARG A 32 -6.72 0.75 -10.51
CA ARG A 32 -5.74 0.78 -9.41
C ARG A 32 -5.04 -0.57 -9.24
N VAL A 33 -5.73 -1.67 -9.53
CA VAL A 33 -5.23 -3.05 -9.36
C VAL A 33 -3.99 -3.35 -10.20
N PRO A 34 -4.00 -3.19 -11.55
CA PRO A 34 -2.81 -3.46 -12.35
C PRO A 34 -1.62 -2.58 -11.99
N VAL A 35 -1.86 -1.33 -11.55
CA VAL A 35 -0.78 -0.45 -11.06
C VAL A 35 -0.22 -0.93 -9.73
N GLY A 36 -1.05 -1.46 -8.82
CA GLY A 36 -0.61 -2.12 -7.59
C GLY A 36 0.32 -3.31 -7.85
N PHE A 37 -0.05 -4.18 -8.80
CA PHE A 37 0.82 -5.27 -9.24
C PHE A 37 2.13 -4.76 -9.87
N HIS A 38 2.06 -3.66 -10.63
CA HIS A 38 3.27 -3.04 -11.18
C HIS A 38 4.18 -2.49 -10.08
N ILE A 39 3.63 -1.86 -9.03
CA ILE A 39 4.39 -1.41 -7.86
C ILE A 39 5.10 -2.59 -7.18
N GLN A 40 4.39 -3.69 -6.93
CA GLN A 40 4.97 -4.90 -6.35
C GLN A 40 6.10 -5.46 -7.23
N SER A 41 5.88 -5.52 -8.54
CA SER A 41 6.90 -5.96 -9.50
C SER A 41 8.13 -5.06 -9.46
N LEU A 42 7.97 -3.73 -9.54
CA LEU A 42 9.08 -2.78 -9.47
C LEU A 42 9.87 -2.94 -8.18
N TRP A 43 9.19 -3.05 -7.04
CA TRP A 43 9.83 -3.29 -5.75
C TRP A 43 10.71 -4.55 -5.78
N ASN A 44 10.19 -5.67 -6.31
CA ASN A 44 10.93 -6.92 -6.43
C ASN A 44 12.16 -6.83 -7.36
N HIS A 45 12.14 -5.94 -8.35
CA HIS A 45 13.24 -5.73 -9.29
C HIS A 45 14.34 -4.79 -8.78
N LEU A 46 14.18 -4.14 -7.62
CA LEU A 46 15.18 -3.20 -7.09
C LEU A 46 16.49 -3.89 -6.65
N GLY A 47 16.46 -5.19 -6.31
CA GLY A 47 17.65 -5.90 -5.81
C GLY A 47 18.28 -5.20 -4.61
N SER A 48 19.60 -4.96 -4.63
CA SER A 48 20.31 -4.28 -3.54
C SER A 48 19.90 -2.81 -3.34
N LYS A 49 19.22 -2.19 -4.33
CA LYS A 49 18.68 -0.82 -4.17
C LYS A 49 17.51 -0.73 -3.20
N LYS A 50 16.96 -1.87 -2.76
CA LYS A 50 15.99 -1.89 -1.66
C LYS A 50 16.56 -1.27 -0.38
N GLU A 51 17.85 -1.45 -0.08
CA GLU A 51 18.45 -0.92 1.16
C GLU A 51 18.40 0.60 1.23
N ASP A 52 18.59 1.26 0.08
CA ASP A 52 18.58 2.71 -0.04
C ASP A 52 17.15 3.27 0.04
N LEU A 53 16.15 2.51 -0.41
CA LEU A 53 14.77 2.99 -0.62
C LEU A 53 13.76 2.49 0.41
N MET A 54 14.05 1.39 1.11
CA MET A 54 13.09 0.65 1.95
C MET A 54 12.37 1.51 2.95
N LEU A 55 13.07 2.42 3.60
CA LEU A 55 12.44 3.31 4.57
C LEU A 55 11.57 4.34 3.86
N GLU A 56 12.10 5.02 2.85
CA GLU A 56 11.37 6.08 2.14
C GLU A 56 10.07 5.57 1.50
N MET A 57 10.01 4.30 1.12
CA MET A 57 8.85 3.70 0.48
C MET A 57 7.74 3.25 1.45
N ILE A 58 7.97 3.24 2.77
CA ILE A 58 6.94 2.80 3.74
C ILE A 58 5.69 3.67 3.68
N GLY A 59 5.81 4.99 3.77
CA GLY A 59 4.68 5.92 3.71
C GLY A 59 3.88 5.80 2.41
N PRO A 60 4.53 5.89 1.23
CA PRO A 60 3.86 5.73 -0.06
C PRO A 60 3.14 4.38 -0.22
N PHE A 61 3.71 3.27 0.25
CA PHE A 61 3.04 1.98 0.20
C PHE A 61 1.87 1.88 1.19
N LEU A 62 1.98 2.49 2.37
CA LEU A 62 0.89 2.53 3.33
C LEU A 62 -0.31 3.30 2.76
N GLN A 63 -0.09 4.40 2.05
CA GLN A 63 -1.17 5.11 1.36
C GLN A 63 -1.93 4.20 0.39
N VAL A 64 -1.23 3.35 -0.35
CA VAL A 64 -1.86 2.40 -1.27
C VAL A 64 -2.64 1.32 -0.51
N THR A 65 -2.14 0.85 0.63
CA THR A 65 -2.80 -0.21 1.41
C THR A 65 -4.05 0.27 2.14
N MET A 66 -4.15 1.58 2.40
CA MET A 66 -5.35 2.19 2.99
C MET A 66 -6.57 2.11 2.07
N ILE A 67 -6.39 1.98 0.76
CA ILE A 67 -7.50 1.92 -0.20
C ILE A 67 -8.32 0.64 0.01
N PRO A 68 -9.67 0.72 0.13
CA PRO A 68 -10.60 -0.41 0.28
C PRO A 68 -10.74 -1.25 -0.99
N GLN A 69 -9.62 -1.82 -1.44
CA GLN A 69 -9.55 -2.71 -2.60
C GLN A 69 -8.70 -3.93 -2.23
N ALA A 70 -9.34 -5.10 -2.18
CA ALA A 70 -8.74 -6.33 -1.65
C ALA A 70 -7.53 -6.86 -2.45
N GLU A 71 -7.61 -6.92 -3.77
CA GLU A 71 -6.51 -7.41 -4.62
C GLU A 71 -5.31 -6.45 -4.62
N LEU A 72 -5.57 -5.15 -4.52
CA LEU A 72 -4.56 -4.11 -4.37
C LEU A 72 -3.81 -4.29 -3.05
N ARG A 73 -4.53 -4.40 -1.94
CA ARG A 73 -3.95 -4.71 -0.61
C ARG A 73 -3.15 -5.99 -0.62
N LYS A 74 -3.67 -7.04 -1.24
CA LYS A 74 -3.00 -8.34 -1.37
C LYS A 74 -1.69 -8.25 -2.17
N ALA A 75 -1.62 -7.38 -3.17
CA ALA A 75 -0.38 -7.14 -3.93
C ALA A 75 0.64 -6.32 -3.13
N THR A 76 0.20 -5.34 -2.34
CA THR A 76 1.12 -4.35 -1.72
C THR A 76 1.52 -4.67 -0.28
N ILE A 77 0.67 -5.31 0.53
CA ILE A 77 1.00 -5.69 1.91
C ILE A 77 2.25 -6.58 2.01
N PRO A 78 2.48 -7.57 1.13
CA PRO A 78 3.70 -8.39 1.15
C PRO A 78 5.00 -7.59 1.09
N ILE A 79 4.98 -6.38 0.51
CA ILE A 79 6.17 -5.52 0.40
C ILE A 79 6.70 -5.13 1.78
N PHE A 80 5.83 -4.94 2.78
CA PHE A 80 6.26 -4.61 4.14
C PHE A 80 7.00 -5.75 4.83
N PHE A 81 6.62 -7.00 4.55
CA PHE A 81 7.35 -8.16 5.06
C PHE A 81 8.76 -8.24 4.47
N ASP A 82 8.89 -7.96 3.17
CA ASP A 82 10.20 -7.88 2.51
C ASP A 82 11.04 -6.70 3.04
N ILE A 83 10.43 -5.55 3.35
CA ILE A 83 11.11 -4.41 4.01
C ILE A 83 11.62 -4.81 5.42
N MET A 84 10.79 -5.51 6.21
CA MET A 84 11.19 -6.00 7.53
C MET A 84 12.33 -7.02 7.43
N GLU A 85 12.23 -7.97 6.50
CA GLU A 85 13.30 -8.94 6.25
C GLU A 85 14.60 -8.23 5.82
N CYS A 86 14.52 -7.26 4.90
CA CYS A 86 15.66 -6.45 4.49
C CYS A 86 16.33 -5.76 5.69
N GLU A 87 15.58 -5.08 6.58
CA GLU A 87 16.20 -4.46 7.77
C GLU A 87 16.85 -5.49 8.69
N TYR A 88 16.14 -6.60 8.94
CA TYR A 88 16.63 -7.63 9.84
C TYR A 88 17.94 -8.25 9.35
N GLN A 89 18.04 -8.56 8.05
CA GLN A 89 19.27 -9.10 7.47
C GLN A 89 20.44 -8.09 7.55
N LEU A 90 20.17 -6.79 7.46
CA LEU A 90 21.20 -5.74 7.47
C LEU A 90 21.65 -5.32 8.87
N LYS A 91 20.74 -5.34 9.86
CA LYS A 91 20.95 -4.73 11.19
C LYS A 91 20.70 -5.67 12.36
N GLY A 92 20.03 -6.80 12.14
CA GLY A 92 19.62 -7.74 13.20
C GLY A 92 18.46 -7.24 14.06
N HIS A 93 17.77 -6.16 13.65
CA HIS A 93 16.62 -5.59 14.36
C HIS A 93 15.73 -4.78 13.39
N LEU A 94 14.51 -4.44 13.82
CA LEU A 94 13.51 -3.73 13.00
C LEU A 94 13.27 -2.26 13.41
N ARG A 95 14.15 -1.67 14.23
CA ARG A 95 13.87 -0.39 14.90
C ARG A 95 13.55 0.77 13.93
N ARG A 96 14.17 0.82 12.75
CA ARG A 96 13.94 1.93 11.80
C ARG A 96 12.65 1.71 11.03
N VAL A 97 12.37 0.48 10.60
CA VAL A 97 11.13 0.11 9.92
C VAL A 97 9.95 0.28 10.88
N GLU A 98 10.04 -0.23 12.11
CA GLU A 98 9.01 -0.09 13.15
C GLU A 98 8.72 1.39 13.44
N GLY A 99 9.74 2.18 13.76
CA GLY A 99 9.56 3.59 14.08
C GLY A 99 8.95 4.38 12.93
N ARG A 100 9.33 4.07 11.68
CA ARG A 100 8.71 4.71 10.51
C ARG A 100 7.28 4.22 10.28
N MET A 101 7.01 2.93 10.37
CA MET A 101 5.64 2.40 10.21
C MET A 101 4.67 3.06 11.19
N ILE A 102 5.06 3.18 12.47
CA ILE A 102 4.24 3.84 13.49
C ILE A 102 3.97 5.30 13.08
N HIS A 103 5.02 6.05 12.75
CA HIS A 103 4.89 7.46 12.38
C HIS A 103 3.97 7.70 11.16
N GLU A 104 4.13 6.90 10.12
CA GLU A 104 3.34 7.00 8.89
C GLU A 104 1.89 6.56 9.12
N LEU A 105 1.68 5.49 9.90
CA LEU A 105 0.33 5.03 10.28
C LEU A 105 -0.41 6.08 11.11
N ASP A 106 0.26 6.68 12.10
CA ASP A 106 -0.32 7.75 12.92
C ASP A 106 -0.76 8.93 12.06
N SER A 107 0.08 9.33 11.10
CA SER A 107 -0.22 10.41 10.16
C SER A 107 -1.45 10.07 9.30
N LEU A 108 -1.50 8.86 8.72
CA LEU A 108 -2.62 8.42 7.88
C LEU A 108 -3.93 8.29 8.64
N VAL A 109 -3.90 7.88 9.91
CA VAL A 109 -5.09 7.78 10.75
C VAL A 109 -5.65 9.17 11.08
N ILE A 110 -4.78 10.16 11.30
CA ILE A 110 -5.19 11.56 11.50
C ILE A 110 -5.90 12.09 10.24
N ASP A 111 -5.44 11.71 9.06
CA ASP A 111 -6.03 12.08 7.77
C ASP A 111 -7.33 11.30 7.44
N HIS A 112 -7.89 10.55 8.40
CA HIS A 112 -9.09 9.72 8.23
C HIS A 112 -8.98 8.60 7.18
N ASN A 113 -7.76 8.14 6.88
CA ASN A 113 -7.55 7.01 5.97
C ASN A 113 -7.70 5.65 6.68
N GLY A 114 -8.08 4.63 5.91
CA GLY A 114 -8.23 3.25 6.37
C GLY A 114 -9.64 2.90 6.85
N ASP A 115 -9.96 1.60 6.84
CA ASP A 115 -11.29 1.08 7.18
C ASP A 115 -11.22 -0.04 8.24
N ALA A 116 -12.38 -0.57 8.62
CA ALA A 116 -12.47 -1.67 9.59
C ALA A 116 -11.86 -2.97 9.07
N GLU A 117 -11.88 -3.19 7.75
CA GLU A 117 -11.26 -4.37 7.13
C GLU A 117 -9.73 -4.30 7.25
N TYR A 118 -9.15 -3.12 7.05
CA TYR A 118 -7.72 -2.86 7.15
C TYR A 118 -7.18 -3.21 8.54
N LYS A 119 -7.91 -2.85 9.60
CA LYS A 119 -7.58 -3.27 10.97
C LYS A 119 -7.54 -4.78 11.11
N ASN A 120 -8.47 -5.50 10.49
CA ASN A 120 -8.54 -6.95 10.57
C ASN A 120 -7.42 -7.67 9.80
N LEU A 121 -6.78 -7.02 8.82
CA LEU A 121 -5.65 -7.61 8.10
C LEU A 121 -4.46 -7.88 9.03
N PHE A 122 -4.28 -7.06 10.08
CA PHE A 122 -3.23 -7.24 11.08
C PHE A 122 -3.62 -8.17 12.23
N CYS A 123 -4.92 -8.44 12.42
CA CYS A 123 -5.41 -9.38 13.44
C CYS A 123 -5.37 -10.85 12.98
N LYS A 124 -5.12 -11.11 11.70
CA LYS A 124 -5.12 -12.44 11.08
C LYS A 124 -3.72 -13.00 10.80
N VAL A 125 -2.67 -12.28 11.19
CA VAL A 125 -1.27 -12.71 11.08
C VAL A 125 -0.86 -13.42 12.36
#